data_AF-A0A0M4CPX9-F1
#
_entry.id   AF-A0A0M4CPX9-F1
#
_cell.length_a   1.000
_cell.length_b   1.000
_cell.length_c   1.000
_cell.angle_alpha   90.00
_cell.angle_beta   90.00
_cell.angle_gamma   90.00
#
_symmetry.space_group_name_H-M   'P 1'
#
loop_
_entity.id
_entity.type
_entity.pdbx_description
1 polymer ?
#
loop_
_entity_poly.entity_id
_entity_poly.type
_entity_poly.pdbx_seq_one_letter_code
_entity_poly.pdbx_strand_id
1 'polypeptide(L)'
;MTMNPAQRRYLGRMMVVSVTYVAAIFLAGSLLPKGSPATPLSVAIALLPGLAVFGFIWAIGRYFSELTDEYLRLLEIRKALVATALALGVASSWGILEIYTDVPRLPVFWVFPIWCLGLGVGAAVNKLTFGDGGCA
;
A
#
# COMPACT_ATOMS: atom_id res chain seq x y z
N MET A 1 17.69 -9.06 19.04
CA MET A 1 18.16 -8.20 17.94
C MET A 1 17.59 -6.82 18.19
N THR A 2 18.43 -5.81 18.41
CA THR A 2 17.96 -4.43 18.62
C THR A 2 17.45 -3.89 17.28
N MET A 3 16.16 -3.50 17.22
CA MET A 3 15.56 -2.95 16.01
C MET A 3 16.35 -1.75 15.47
N ASN A 4 16.57 -1.73 14.17
CA ASN A 4 17.20 -0.60 13.49
C ASN A 4 16.43 0.70 13.81
N PRO A 5 17.09 1.80 14.21
CA PRO A 5 16.44 3.08 14.46
C PRO A 5 15.55 3.57 13.31
N ALA A 6 15.92 3.29 12.05
CA ALA A 6 15.11 3.61 10.87
C ALA A 6 13.80 2.81 10.84
N GLN A 7 13.88 1.50 11.13
CA GLN A 7 12.72 0.61 11.20
C GLN A 7 11.76 1.02 12.33
N ARG A 8 12.30 1.43 13.49
CA ARG A 8 11.47 1.94 14.60
C ARG A 8 10.69 3.20 14.20
N ARG A 9 11.34 4.14 13.50
CA ARG A 9 10.68 5.35 12.97
C ARG A 9 9.62 5.00 11.92
N TYR A 10 9.94 4.07 11.02
CA TYR A 10 9.01 3.56 10.01
C TYR A 10 7.76 2.95 10.66
N LEU A 11 7.92 2.04 11.63
CA LEU A 11 6.81 1.42 12.33
C LEU A 11 5.96 2.45 13.11
N GLY A 12 6.60 3.45 13.72
CA GLY A 12 5.90 4.58 14.34
C GLY A 12 5.00 5.33 13.34
N ARG A 13 5.53 5.70 12.17
CA ARG A 13 4.76 6.34 11.10
C ARG A 13 3.65 5.42 10.59
N MET A 14 3.96 4.15 10.36
CA MET A 14 3.01 3.15 9.88
C MET A 14 1.84 2.99 10.84
N MET A 15 2.09 2.96 12.16
CA MET A 15 1.05 2.91 13.18
C MET A 15 0.17 4.17 13.15
N VAL A 16 0.76 5.36 13.11
CA VAL A 16 0.01 6.63 13.05
C VAL A 16 -0.88 6.69 11.80
N VAL A 17 -0.33 6.34 10.64
CA VAL A 17 -1.10 6.33 9.38
C VAL A 17 -2.18 5.26 9.41
N SER A 18 -1.92 4.07 9.98
CA SER A 18 -2.91 3.00 10.11
C SER A 18 -4.09 3.41 10.98
N VAL A 19 -3.83 4.01 12.14
CA VAL A 19 -4.89 4.52 13.03
C VAL A 19 -5.69 5.61 12.31
N THR A 20 -5.01 6.53 11.61
CA THR A 20 -5.67 7.59 10.84
C THR A 20 -6.54 7.03 9.72
N TYR A 21 -6.04 6.04 8.97
CA TYR A 21 -6.77 5.38 7.90
C TYR A 21 -8.02 4.66 8.42
N VAL A 22 -7.88 3.88 9.48
CA VAL A 22 -9.00 3.16 10.11
C VAL A 22 -10.05 4.14 10.63
N ALA A 23 -9.63 5.19 11.33
CA ALA A 23 -10.52 6.24 11.80
C ALA A 23 -11.26 6.93 10.64
N ALA A 24 -10.55 7.24 9.55
CA ALA A 24 -11.14 7.84 8.35
C ALA A 24 -12.17 6.91 7.67
N ILE A 25 -11.90 5.60 7.60
CA ILE A 25 -12.87 4.63 7.08
C ILE A 25 -14.11 4.55 7.96
N PHE A 26 -13.95 4.45 9.28
CA PHE A 26 -15.09 4.42 10.21
C PHE A 26 -15.91 5.71 10.13
N LEU A 27 -15.24 6.86 10.03
CA LEU A 27 -15.90 8.15 9.86
C LEU A 27 -16.68 8.21 8.54
N ALA A 28 -16.05 7.85 7.42
CA ALA A 28 -16.71 7.83 6.12
C ALA A 28 -17.88 6.83 6.09
N GLY A 29 -17.70 5.62 6.63
CA GLY A 29 -18.73 4.58 6.67
C GLY A 29 -19.91 4.88 7.60
N SER A 30 -19.70 5.70 8.64
CA SER A 30 -20.78 6.12 9.54
C SER A 30 -21.53 7.35 9.04
N LEU A 31 -20.86 8.28 8.36
CA LEU A 31 -21.46 9.52 7.85
C LEU A 31 -22.04 9.40 6.44
N LEU A 32 -21.55 8.47 5.62
CA LEU A 32 -21.98 8.31 4.23
C LEU A 32 -22.73 7.00 4.05
N PRO A 33 -24.09 7.05 3.96
CA PRO A 33 -24.86 5.92 3.46
C PRO A 33 -24.35 5.44 2.10
N LYS A 34 -24.48 4.13 1.85
CA LYS A 34 -24.16 3.55 0.53
C LYS A 34 -24.99 4.25 -0.55
N GLY A 35 -24.32 4.71 -1.61
CA GLY A 35 -24.98 5.43 -2.71
C GLY A 35 -25.26 6.92 -2.43
N SER A 36 -24.61 7.51 -1.42
CA SER A 36 -24.71 8.96 -1.16
C SER A 36 -24.38 9.79 -2.41
N PRO A 37 -25.14 10.87 -2.70
CA PRO A 37 -24.85 11.71 -3.84
C PRO A 37 -23.47 12.37 -3.71
N ALA A 38 -22.82 12.65 -4.84
CA ALA A 38 -21.50 13.27 -4.90
C ALA A 38 -21.55 14.78 -4.64
N THR A 39 -21.96 15.17 -3.43
CA THR A 39 -21.85 16.53 -2.93
C THR A 39 -20.40 16.87 -2.57
N PRO A 40 -19.99 18.15 -2.58
CA PRO A 40 -18.64 18.53 -2.17
C PRO A 40 -18.23 17.98 -0.79
N LEU A 41 -19.17 17.94 0.16
CA LEU A 41 -18.94 17.41 1.50
C LEU A 41 -18.72 15.88 1.50
N SER A 42 -19.58 15.12 0.79
CA SER A 42 -19.44 13.66 0.74
C SER A 42 -18.18 13.24 0.00
N VAL A 43 -17.79 13.96 -1.05
CA VAL A 43 -16.50 13.76 -1.73
C VAL A 43 -15.33 14.05 -0.79
N ALA A 44 -15.36 15.16 -0.05
CA ALA A 44 -14.30 15.50 0.91
C ALA A 44 -14.14 14.41 1.99
N ILE A 45 -15.24 13.92 2.56
CA ILE A 45 -15.23 12.84 3.56
C ILE A 45 -14.72 11.53 2.95
N ALA A 46 -15.18 11.16 1.74
CA ALA A 46 -14.78 9.94 1.05
C ALA A 46 -13.30 9.93 0.62
N LEU A 47 -12.68 11.11 0.47
CA LEU A 47 -11.25 11.24 0.16
C LEU A 47 -10.34 11.05 1.36
N LEU A 48 -10.82 11.20 2.60
CA LEU A 48 -9.99 11.07 3.80
C LEU A 48 -9.23 9.73 3.91
N PRO A 49 -9.87 8.56 3.68
CA PRO A 49 -9.15 7.29 3.65
C PRO A 49 -8.12 7.25 2.51
N GLY A 50 -8.47 7.81 1.35
CA GLY A 50 -7.57 7.91 0.20
C GLY A 50 -6.32 8.73 0.51
N LEU A 51 -6.45 9.84 1.24
CA LEU A 51 -5.30 10.64 1.69
C LEU A 51 -4.37 9.85 2.62
N ALA A 52 -4.91 9.00 3.50
CA ALA A 52 -4.08 8.16 4.34
C ALA A 52 -3.30 7.09 3.55
N VAL A 53 -3.79 6.66 2.37
CA VAL A 53 -3.01 5.80 1.45
C VAL A 53 -1.73 6.49 0.98
N PHE A 54 -1.78 7.79 0.66
CA PHE A 54 -0.56 8.55 0.35
C PHE A 54 0.40 8.62 1.55
N GLY A 55 -0.14 8.69 2.77
CA GLY A 55 0.65 8.60 4.00
C GLY A 55 1.42 7.28 4.11
N PHE A 56 0.81 6.16 3.73
CA PHE A 56 1.48 4.85 3.73
C PHE A 56 2.64 4.81 2.73
N ILE A 57 2.38 5.25 1.50
CA ILE A 57 3.39 5.29 0.43
C ILE A 57 4.55 6.22 0.83
N TRP A 58 4.24 7.39 1.39
CA TRP A 58 5.25 8.31 1.92
C TRP A 58 6.08 7.69 3.05
N ALA A 59 5.45 6.98 3.99
CA ALA A 59 6.16 6.33 5.10
C ALA A 59 7.14 5.27 4.59
N ILE A 60 6.75 4.49 3.57
CA ILE A 60 7.60 3.50 2.90
C ILE A 60 8.76 4.18 2.16
N GLY A 61 8.47 5.19 1.33
CA GLY A 61 9.52 5.93 0.61
C GLY A 61 10.52 6.60 1.56
N ARG A 62 10.02 7.16 2.67
CA ARG A 62 10.86 7.75 3.71
C ARG A 62 11.73 6.69 4.39
N TYR A 63 11.21 5.50 4.63
CA TYR A 63 11.98 4.38 5.17
C TYR A 63 13.19 4.03 4.29
N PHE A 64 13.02 3.97 2.97
CA PHE A 64 14.13 3.71 2.04
C PHE A 64 15.26 4.75 2.17
N SER A 65 14.91 6.02 2.31
CA SER A 65 15.88 7.10 2.48
C SER A 65 16.59 7.08 3.84
N GLU A 66 15.97 6.50 4.87
CA GLU A 66 16.49 6.46 6.23
C GLU A 66 17.33 5.22 6.53
N LEU A 67 17.25 4.20 5.69
CA LEU A 67 18.14 3.04 5.75
C LEU A 67 19.56 3.46 5.41
N THR A 68 20.49 3.26 6.35
CA THR A 68 21.92 3.55 6.15
C THR A 68 22.65 2.42 5.44
N ASP A 69 22.14 1.20 5.55
CA ASP A 69 22.68 0.02 4.88
C ASP A 69 22.14 -0.06 3.44
N GLU A 70 23.04 0.01 2.47
CA GLU A 70 22.69 -0.01 1.04
C GLU A 70 22.14 -1.36 0.58
N TYR A 71 22.59 -2.46 1.19
CA TYR A 71 22.07 -3.80 0.88
C TYR A 71 20.64 -3.95 1.36
N LEU A 72 20.33 -3.54 2.60
CA LEU A 72 18.94 -3.54 3.09
C LEU A 72 18.04 -2.59 2.27
N ARG A 73 18.55 -1.41 1.91
CA ARG A 73 17.82 -0.47 1.03
C ARG A 73 17.53 -1.10 -0.33
N LEU A 74 18.49 -1.79 -0.93
CA LEU A 74 18.31 -2.51 -2.19
C LEU A 74 17.20 -3.58 -2.07
N LEU A 75 17.23 -4.38 -1.01
CA LEU A 75 16.21 -5.41 -0.79
C LEU A 75 14.81 -4.79 -0.67
N GLU A 76 14.66 -3.71 0.09
CA GLU A 76 13.38 -3.01 0.26
C GLU A 76 12.85 -2.38 -1.03
N ILE A 77 13.73 -1.75 -1.82
CA ILE A 77 13.37 -1.22 -3.15
C ILE A 77 12.93 -2.36 -4.06
N ARG A 78 13.63 -3.50 -4.05
CA ARG A 78 13.27 -4.68 -4.85
C ARG A 78 11.90 -5.23 -4.47
N LYS A 79 11.53 -5.24 -3.18
CA LYS A 79 10.16 -5.62 -2.75
C LYS A 79 9.12 -4.71 -3.39
N ALA A 80 9.35 -3.39 -3.35
CA ALA A 80 8.45 -2.41 -3.95
C ALA A 80 8.33 -2.55 -5.47
N LEU A 81 9.42 -2.91 -6.16
CA LEU A 81 9.39 -3.21 -7.59
C LEU A 81 8.56 -4.46 -7.90
N VAL A 82 8.73 -5.55 -7.14
CA VAL A 82 7.90 -6.76 -7.28
C VAL A 82 6.43 -6.44 -6.99
N ALA A 83 6.16 -5.67 -5.95
CA ALA A 83 4.81 -5.22 -5.62
C ALA A 83 4.16 -4.41 -6.74
N THR A 84 4.93 -3.51 -7.34
CA THR A 84 4.48 -2.66 -8.45
C THR A 84 4.21 -3.49 -9.70
N ALA A 85 5.09 -4.43 -10.04
CA ALA A 85 4.87 -5.35 -11.15
C ALA A 85 3.60 -6.18 -10.97
N LEU A 86 3.35 -6.69 -9.75
CA LEU A 86 2.14 -7.44 -9.42
C LEU A 86 0.89 -6.56 -9.55
N ALA A 87 0.87 -5.38 -8.92
CA ALA A 87 -0.28 -4.48 -8.96
C ALA A 87 -0.60 -4.00 -10.38
N LEU A 88 0.41 -3.57 -11.14
CA LEU A 88 0.24 -3.12 -12.52
C LEU A 88 -0.18 -4.27 -13.44
N GLY A 89 0.43 -5.44 -13.29
CA GLY A 89 0.07 -6.63 -14.06
C GLY A 89 -1.38 -7.03 -13.83
N VAL A 90 -1.79 -7.19 -12.57
CA VAL A 90 -3.17 -7.56 -12.22
C VAL A 90 -4.17 -6.49 -12.67
N ALA A 91 -3.93 -5.21 -12.38
CA ALA A 91 -4.85 -4.14 -12.76
C ALA A 91 -4.98 -4.01 -14.29
N SER A 92 -3.88 -4.13 -15.03
CA SER A 92 -3.90 -4.05 -16.50
C SER A 92 -4.58 -5.26 -17.13
N SER A 93 -4.24 -6.48 -16.69
CA SER A 93 -4.86 -7.70 -17.19
C SER A 93 -6.37 -7.75 -16.89
N TRP A 94 -6.78 -7.37 -15.67
CA TRP A 94 -8.20 -7.31 -15.32
C TRP A 94 -8.93 -6.18 -16.06
N GLY A 95 -8.32 -5.00 -16.21
CA GLY A 95 -8.89 -3.91 -16.98
C GLY A 95 -9.08 -4.26 -18.47
N ILE A 96 -8.15 -4.99 -19.06
CA ILE A 96 -8.32 -5.53 -20.43
C ILE A 96 -9.47 -6.54 -20.47
N LEU A 97 -9.58 -7.42 -19.47
CA LEU A 97 -10.66 -8.39 -19.37
C LEU A 97 -12.04 -7.70 -19.29
N GLU A 98 -12.16 -6.62 -18.52
CA GLU A 98 -13.38 -5.79 -18.45
C GLU A 98 -13.76 -5.11 -19.77
N ILE A 99 -12.78 -4.81 -20.63
CA ILE A 99 -13.05 -4.21 -21.95
C ILE A 99 -13.67 -5.23 -22.91
N TYR A 100 -13.23 -6.48 -22.86
CA TYR A 100 -13.57 -7.50 -23.86
C TYR A 100 -14.58 -8.55 -23.38
N THR A 101 -14.89 -8.60 -22.09
CA THR A 101 -15.75 -9.63 -21.50
C THR A 101 -16.70 -9.05 -20.45
N ASP A 102 -17.71 -9.82 -20.03
CA ASP A 102 -18.71 -9.43 -19.01
C ASP A 102 -18.28 -9.78 -17.58
N VAL A 103 -16.97 -9.73 -17.29
CA VAL A 103 -16.49 -10.00 -15.94
C VAL A 103 -16.89 -8.89 -14.97
N PRO A 104 -17.07 -9.20 -13.67
CA PRO A 104 -17.37 -8.19 -12.67
C PRO A 104 -16.27 -7.12 -12.59
N ARG A 105 -16.69 -5.85 -12.49
CA ARG A 105 -15.77 -4.72 -12.32
C ARG A 105 -15.00 -4.84 -11.02
N LEU A 106 -13.67 -4.71 -11.10
CA LEU A 106 -12.80 -4.66 -9.93
C LEU A 106 -12.83 -3.25 -9.33
N PRO A 107 -13.28 -3.07 -8.08
CA PRO A 107 -13.17 -1.77 -7.43
C PRO A 107 -11.71 -1.34 -7.34
N VAL A 108 -11.40 -0.14 -7.85
CA VAL A 108 -10.03 0.43 -7.88
C VAL A 108 -9.38 0.45 -6.48
N PHE A 109 -10.19 0.49 -5.42
CA PHE A 109 -9.77 0.29 -4.04
C PHE A 109 -8.82 -0.91 -3.85
N TRP A 110 -9.03 -2.03 -4.55
CA TRP A 110 -8.25 -3.25 -4.40
C TRP A 110 -6.83 -3.17 -4.96
N VAL A 111 -6.51 -2.20 -5.80
CA VAL A 111 -5.18 -2.05 -6.39
C VAL A 111 -4.11 -1.84 -5.32
N PHE A 112 -4.39 -1.03 -4.30
CA PHE A 112 -3.44 -0.79 -3.20
C PHE A 112 -3.25 -2.01 -2.29
N PRO A 113 -4.30 -2.70 -1.80
CA PRO A 113 -4.16 -4.00 -1.12
C PRO A 113 -3.38 -5.04 -1.92
N ILE A 114 -3.63 -5.16 -3.23
CA ILE A 114 -2.88 -6.06 -4.12
C ILE A 114 -1.39 -5.67 -4.15
N TRP A 115 -1.08 -4.38 -4.22
CA TRP A 115 0.30 -3.88 -4.11
C TRP A 115 0.93 -4.23 -2.75
N CYS A 116 0.21 -4.04 -1.64
CA CYS A 116 0.69 -4.43 -0.30
C CYS A 116 0.98 -5.94 -0.20
N LEU A 117 0.13 -6.81 -0.77
CA LEU A 117 0.40 -8.24 -0.87
C LEU A 117 1.67 -8.51 -1.67
N GLY A 118 1.87 -7.75 -2.74
CA GLY A 118 3.08 -7.80 -3.57
C GLY A 118 4.37 -7.45 -2.82
N LEU A 119 4.32 -6.64 -1.74
CA LEU A 119 5.50 -6.42 -0.88
C LEU A 119 5.90 -7.70 -0.13
N GLY A 120 4.92 -8.49 0.32
CA GLY A 120 5.14 -9.79 0.94
C GLY A 120 5.71 -10.81 -0.05
N VAL A 121 5.17 -10.84 -1.27
CA VAL A 121 5.72 -11.64 -2.39
C VAL A 121 7.16 -11.21 -2.68
N GLY A 122 7.43 -9.90 -2.75
CA GLY A 122 8.77 -9.36 -2.93
C GLY A 122 9.75 -9.79 -1.83
N ALA A 123 9.31 -9.83 -0.57
CA ALA A 123 10.13 -10.32 0.53
C ALA A 123 10.44 -11.82 0.38
N ALA A 124 9.47 -12.63 -0.05
CA ALA A 124 9.69 -14.05 -0.35
C ALA A 124 10.67 -14.24 -1.52
N VAL A 125 10.53 -13.47 -2.60
CA VAL A 125 11.44 -13.49 -3.76
C VAL A 125 12.86 -13.14 -3.34
N ASN A 126 13.04 -12.11 -2.49
CA ASN A 126 14.35 -11.74 -1.97
C ASN A 126 14.95 -12.88 -1.13
N LYS A 127 14.15 -13.48 -0.24
CA LYS A 127 14.59 -14.61 0.59
C LYS A 127 15.05 -15.80 -0.26
N LEU A 128 14.35 -16.11 -1.35
CA LEU A 128 14.70 -17.20 -2.26
C LEU A 128 15.94 -16.92 -3.11
N THR A 129 16.23 -15.65 -3.42
CA THR A 129 17.31 -15.26 -4.34
C THR A 129 18.60 -14.83 -3.63
N PHE A 130 18.50 -14.21 -2.46
CA PHE A 130 19.63 -13.68 -1.68
C PHE A 130 19.75 -14.27 -0.27
N GLY A 131 18.83 -15.15 0.15
CA GLY A 131 18.81 -15.73 1.50
C GLY A 131 18.24 -14.80 2.58
N ASP A 132 18.00 -13.52 2.26
CA ASP A 132 17.44 -12.53 3.18
C ASP A 132 16.14 -11.93 2.63
N GLY A 133 15.10 -11.89 3.47
CA GLY A 133 13.80 -11.31 3.16
C GLY A 133 13.78 -9.78 3.25
N GLY A 134 14.89 -9.13 3.61
CA GLY A 134 15.02 -7.68 3.68
C GLY A 134 14.45 -7.05 4.93
N CYS A 135 14.32 -7.79 6.03
CA CYS A 135 14.03 -7.21 7.34
C CYS A 135 15.02 -7.80 8.33
N ALA A 136 16.12 -7.08 8.56
CA ALA A 136 17.00 -7.30 9.70
C ALA A 136 16.35 -6.78 10.99
#